data_AF-X1LKR0-F1
#
_entry.id   AF-X1LKR0-F1
#
_cell.length_a   1.000
_cell.length_b   1.000
_cell.length_c   1.000
_cell.angle_alpha   90.00
_cell.angle_beta   90.00
_cell.angle_gamma   90.00
#
_symmetry.space_group_name_H-M   'P 1'
#
loop_
_entity.id
_entity.type
_entity.pdbx_description
1 polymer ?
#
loop_
_entity_poly.entity_id
_entity_poly.type
_entity_poly.pdbx_seq_one_letter_code
_entity_poly.pdbx_strand_id
1 'polypeptide(L)'
;NYRASTTEEGRISIQKADGTGDQIDINPLRPHALRASFSDRMAKGGANKLLVDYLQGHKMPYNDAYFGGEEGLREAYVKYAEAVLEPRQVKQTEEIEQKFDAKIGEQGTIISNLVERNKELEARFDRLDKFVKKWIKPTIVEDDVRELDRSE
;
A
#
# COMPACT_ATOMS: atom_id res chain seq x y z
N ASN A 1 -14.63 -5.66 0.20
CA ASN A 1 -14.08 -6.21 1.47
C ASN A 1 -14.03 -7.73 1.35
N TYR A 2 -12.83 -8.32 1.35
CA TYR A 2 -12.62 -9.77 1.31
C TYR A 2 -12.11 -10.25 2.67
N ARG A 3 -12.56 -11.42 3.12
CA ARG A 3 -12.10 -12.07 4.35
C ARG A 3 -11.40 -13.38 3.98
N ALA A 4 -10.15 -13.51 4.37
CA ALA A 4 -9.40 -14.75 4.24
C ALA A 4 -9.47 -15.53 5.56
N SER A 5 -9.69 -16.84 5.48
CA SER A 5 -9.58 -17.77 6.60
C SER A 5 -8.72 -18.96 6.20
N THR A 6 -7.97 -19.50 7.16
CA THR A 6 -7.13 -20.67 6.96
C THR A 6 -7.77 -21.87 7.65
N THR A 7 -7.88 -23.00 6.95
CA THR A 7 -8.34 -24.27 7.54
C THR A 7 -7.19 -25.05 8.17
N GLU A 8 -7.49 -26.05 8.99
CA GLU A 8 -6.48 -26.91 9.65
C GLU A 8 -5.57 -27.66 8.65
N GLU A 9 -5.99 -27.82 7.39
CA GLU A 9 -5.18 -28.39 6.30
C GLU A 9 -4.27 -27.36 5.59
N GLY A 10 -4.20 -26.12 6.10
CA GLY A 10 -3.39 -25.05 5.50
C GLY A 10 -3.97 -24.47 4.21
N ARG A 11 -5.26 -24.70 3.94
CA ARG A 11 -5.95 -24.10 2.79
C ARG A 11 -6.45 -22.70 3.13
N ILE A 12 -6.34 -21.78 2.18
CA ILE A 12 -6.83 -20.41 2.31
C ILE A 12 -8.16 -20.31 1.56
N SER A 13 -9.22 -20.03 2.29
CA SER A 13 -10.54 -19.70 1.73
C SER A 13 -10.70 -18.19 1.73
N ILE A 14 -10.93 -17.61 0.54
CA ILE A 14 -11.21 -16.18 0.39
C ILE A 14 -12.70 -16.02 0.08
N GLN A 15 -13.41 -15.27 0.92
CA GLN A 15 -14.82 -14.94 0.70
C GLN A 15 -15.01 -13.42 0.66
N LYS A 16 -15.93 -12.95 -0.18
CA LYS A 16 -16.41 -11.56 -0.09
C LYS A 16 -17.22 -11.39 1.19
N ALA A 17 -17.12 -10.24 1.83
CA ALA A 17 -17.84 -9.91 3.05
C ALA A 17 -19.37 -9.90 2.88
N ASP A 18 -19.85 -9.83 1.64
CA ASP A 18 -21.26 -9.89 1.26
C ASP A 18 -21.81 -11.31 1.05
N GLY A 19 -20.97 -12.35 1.19
CA GLY A 19 -21.36 -13.76 1.03
C GLY A 19 -21.62 -14.20 -0.43
N THR A 20 -21.42 -13.34 -1.43
CA THR A 20 -21.76 -13.59 -2.85
C THR A 20 -20.53 -13.82 -3.75
N GLY A 21 -19.40 -14.23 -3.17
CA GLY A 21 -18.17 -14.52 -3.92
C GLY A 21 -17.90 -16.01 -4.05
N ASP A 22 -17.51 -16.45 -5.24
CA ASP A 22 -16.95 -17.78 -5.49
C ASP A 22 -15.89 -18.11 -4.43
N GLN A 23 -16.09 -19.23 -3.73
CA GLN A 23 -15.12 -19.71 -2.75
C GLN A 23 -13.88 -20.20 -3.49
N ILE A 24 -12.82 -19.40 -3.49
CA ILE A 24 -11.54 -19.81 -4.06
C ILE A 24 -10.78 -20.59 -2.97
N ASP A 25 -10.76 -21.92 -3.10
CA ASP A 25 -9.94 -22.81 -2.28
C ASP A 25 -8.49 -22.80 -2.82
N ILE A 26 -7.65 -21.94 -2.23
CA ILE A 26 -6.23 -21.89 -2.55
C ILE A 26 -5.50 -22.78 -1.55
N ASN A 27 -4.96 -23.90 -2.02
CA ASN A 27 -3.98 -24.66 -1.24
C ASN A 27 -2.56 -24.21 -1.65
N PRO A 28 -1.89 -23.36 -0.86
CA PRO A 28 -0.55 -22.86 -1.15
C PRO A 28 0.53 -23.95 -1.13
N LEU A 29 0.23 -25.14 -0.58
CA LEU A 29 1.15 -26.27 -0.44
C LEU A 29 1.02 -27.30 -1.57
N ARG A 30 0.16 -27.07 -2.58
CA ARG A 30 0.08 -27.99 -3.72
C ARG A 30 1.40 -27.98 -4.51
N PRO A 31 1.87 -29.14 -5.02
CA PRO A 31 3.08 -29.22 -5.82
C PRO A 31 3.12 -28.24 -7.01
N HIS A 32 1.96 -27.97 -7.62
CA HIS A 32 1.83 -26.96 -8.68
C HIS A 32 2.02 -25.52 -8.20
N ALA A 33 1.55 -25.17 -7.00
CA ALA A 33 1.75 -23.84 -6.43
C ALA A 33 3.24 -23.60 -6.12
N LEU A 34 3.92 -24.62 -5.58
CA LEU A 34 5.36 -24.58 -5.35
C LEU A 34 6.14 -24.42 -6.67
N ARG A 35 5.81 -25.21 -7.69
CA ARG A 35 6.43 -25.14 -9.02
C ARG A 35 6.22 -23.77 -9.68
N ALA A 36 5.00 -23.22 -9.63
CA ALA A 36 4.70 -21.88 -10.13
C ALA A 36 5.50 -20.81 -9.38
N SER A 37 5.53 -20.89 -8.04
CA SER A 37 6.30 -19.94 -7.21
C SER A 37 7.80 -19.99 -7.49
N PHE A 38 8.33 -21.18 -7.79
CA PHE A 38 9.73 -21.37 -8.19
C PHE A 38 10.01 -20.70 -9.54
N SER A 39 9.15 -20.92 -10.56
CA SER A 39 9.23 -20.21 -11.85
C SER A 39 9.28 -18.70 -11.66
N ASP A 40 8.31 -18.16 -10.92
CA ASP A 40 8.14 -16.73 -10.76
C ASP A 40 9.33 -16.09 -10.04
N ARG A 41 9.86 -16.78 -9.02
CA ARG A 41 11.05 -16.32 -8.30
C ARG A 41 12.29 -16.32 -9.19
N MET A 42 12.53 -17.41 -9.92
CA MET A 42 13.69 -17.48 -10.82
C MET A 42 13.60 -16.45 -11.94
N ALA A 43 12.42 -16.24 -12.52
CA ALA A 43 12.19 -15.22 -13.55
C ALA A 43 12.45 -13.79 -13.01
N LYS A 44 11.99 -13.48 -11.78
CA LYS A 44 12.31 -12.21 -11.11
C LYS A 44 13.80 -12.02 -10.83
N GLY A 45 14.53 -13.12 -10.61
CA GLY A 45 15.99 -13.11 -10.52
C GLY A 45 16.71 -12.86 -11.85
N GLY A 46 15.99 -12.83 -12.97
CA GLY A 46 16.56 -12.67 -14.31
C GLY A 46 17.04 -13.98 -14.95
N ALA A 47 16.62 -15.14 -14.42
CA ALA A 47 16.90 -16.43 -15.03
C ALA A 47 16.17 -16.56 -16.38
N ASN A 48 16.86 -17.11 -17.38
CA ASN A 48 16.26 -17.40 -18.68
C ASN A 48 15.12 -18.43 -18.53
N LYS A 49 13.99 -18.20 -19.19
CA LYS A 49 12.85 -19.11 -19.21
C LYS A 49 13.26 -20.55 -19.57
N LEU A 50 14.17 -20.71 -20.53
CA LEU A 50 14.69 -22.03 -20.92
C LEU A 50 15.38 -22.77 -19.77
N LEU A 51 16.16 -22.06 -18.95
CA LEU A 51 16.79 -22.63 -17.75
C LEU A 51 15.75 -23.03 -16.72
N VAL A 52 14.74 -22.18 -16.49
CA VAL A 52 13.66 -22.45 -15.54
C VAL A 52 12.82 -23.65 -15.97
N ASP A 53 12.45 -23.71 -17.25
CA ASP A 53 11.70 -24.82 -17.83
C ASP A 53 12.48 -26.14 -17.71
N TYR A 54 13.80 -26.11 -17.98
CA TYR A 54 14.70 -27.25 -17.78
C TYR A 54 14.77 -27.71 -16.32
N LEU A 55 14.95 -26.78 -15.37
CA LEU A 55 15.02 -27.08 -13.93
C LEU A 55 13.70 -27.66 -13.39
N GLN A 56 12.59 -27.35 -14.05
CA GLN A 56 11.30 -27.95 -13.76
C GLN A 56 11.09 -29.33 -14.42
N GLY A 57 12.03 -29.78 -15.24
CA GLY A 57 11.96 -31.05 -15.97
C GLY A 57 11.09 -30.98 -17.22
N HIS A 58 10.87 -29.79 -17.79
CA HIS A 58 10.27 -29.70 -19.13
C HIS A 58 11.26 -30.14 -20.19
N LYS A 59 10.75 -30.82 -21.23
CA LYS A 59 11.58 -31.26 -22.37
C LYS A 59 11.97 -30.03 -23.19
N MET A 60 13.27 -29.81 -23.31
CA MET A 60 13.79 -28.71 -24.12
C MET A 60 13.62 -29.02 -25.61
N PRO A 61 13.23 -28.03 -26.43
CA PRO A 61 13.35 -28.17 -27.88
C PRO A 61 14.82 -28.42 -28.24
N TYR A 62 15.02 -29.36 -29.15
CA TYR A 62 16.24 -30.13 -29.40
C TYR A 62 17.52 -29.30 -29.69
N ASN A 63 18.67 -29.85 -29.24
CA ASN A 63 20.07 -29.60 -29.67
C ASN A 63 20.93 -28.47 -29.10
N ASP A 64 20.47 -27.72 -28.12
CA ASP A 64 21.27 -26.61 -27.63
C ASP A 64 21.99 -26.94 -26.31
N ALA A 65 23.29 -27.21 -26.47
CA ALA A 65 24.36 -27.32 -25.46
C ALA A 65 24.62 -26.02 -24.66
N TYR A 66 23.59 -25.44 -24.02
CA TYR A 66 23.63 -24.03 -23.56
C TYR A 66 23.89 -23.82 -22.07
N PHE A 67 24.06 -24.90 -21.33
CA PHE A 67 24.66 -24.85 -20.01
C PHE A 67 25.85 -25.78 -20.11
N GLY A 68 27.08 -25.29 -19.89
CA GLY A 68 28.32 -26.04 -20.08
C GLY A 68 28.43 -27.30 -19.21
N GLY A 69 27.59 -28.31 -19.48
CA GLY A 69 27.33 -29.45 -18.61
C GLY A 69 26.47 -29.14 -17.38
N GLU A 70 26.39 -30.13 -16.49
CA GLU A 70 25.71 -30.03 -15.19
C GLU A 70 26.32 -28.94 -14.30
N GLU A 71 27.61 -28.64 -14.47
CA GLU A 71 28.33 -27.65 -13.68
C GLU A 71 27.86 -26.22 -13.98
N GLY A 72 27.76 -25.83 -15.26
CA GLY A 72 27.22 -24.53 -15.65
C GLY A 72 25.74 -24.35 -15.26
N LEU A 73 24.96 -25.44 -15.22
CA LEU A 73 23.60 -25.45 -14.71
C LEU A 73 23.54 -25.14 -13.22
N ARG A 74 24.44 -25.76 -12.44
CA ARG A 74 24.54 -25.54 -11.00
C ARG A 74 24.98 -24.11 -10.69
N GLU A 75 25.95 -23.58 -11.42
CA GLU A 75 26.39 -22.19 -11.27
C GLU A 75 25.27 -21.19 -11.57
N ALA A 76 24.56 -21.40 -12.69
CA ALA A 76 23.43 -20.56 -13.05
C ALA A 76 22.31 -20.65 -12.02
N TYR A 77 22.00 -21.85 -11.53
CA TYR A 77 21.03 -22.04 -10.45
C TYR A 77 21.43 -21.26 -9.20
N VAL A 78 22.66 -21.45 -8.69
CA VAL A 78 23.13 -20.78 -7.47
C VAL A 78 23.06 -19.26 -7.61
N LYS A 79 23.54 -18.73 -8.73
CA LYS A 79 23.54 -17.28 -9.02
C LYS A 79 22.16 -16.64 -8.90
N TYR A 80 21.12 -17.30 -9.41
CA TYR A 80 19.76 -16.76 -9.39
C TYR A 80 18.99 -17.16 -8.11
N ALA A 81 19.30 -18.33 -7.55
CA ALA A 81 18.68 -18.83 -6.34
C ALA A 81 19.10 -18.02 -5.10
N GLU A 82 20.36 -17.61 -4.99
CA GLU A 82 20.85 -16.83 -3.85
C GLU A 82 20.07 -15.51 -3.69
N ALA A 83 19.78 -14.83 -4.81
CA ALA A 83 19.07 -13.56 -4.79
C ALA A 83 17.58 -13.67 -4.42
N VAL A 84 16.93 -14.82 -4.67
CA VAL A 84 15.44 -14.90 -4.65
C VAL A 84 14.87 -16.05 -3.81
N LEU A 85 15.63 -17.12 -3.59
CA LEU A 85 15.23 -18.29 -2.81
C LEU A 85 15.78 -18.25 -1.39
N GLU A 86 16.90 -17.56 -1.14
CA GLU A 86 17.37 -17.38 0.22
C GLU A 86 16.42 -16.46 1.01
N PRO A 87 16.00 -16.88 2.21
CA PRO A 87 15.25 -16.00 3.09
C PRO A 87 16.19 -14.86 3.50
N ARG A 88 16.04 -13.69 2.87
CA ARG A 88 16.71 -12.47 3.35
C ARG A 88 16.32 -12.30 4.81
N GLN A 89 17.30 -12.47 5.70
CA GLN A 89 17.14 -12.05 7.08
C GLN A 89 16.74 -10.58 7.04
N VAL A 90 15.57 -10.28 7.59
CA VAL A 90 14.98 -8.96 7.59
C VAL A 90 15.77 -8.07 8.56
N LYS A 91 17.01 -7.74 8.21
CA LYS A 91 17.89 -6.85 9.00
C LYS A 91 17.54 -5.37 8.80
N GLN A 92 16.62 -5.06 7.88
CA GLN A 92 16.21 -3.70 7.53
C GLN A 92 14.93 -3.23 8.23
N THR A 93 14.23 -4.07 9.01
CA THR A 93 13.00 -3.63 9.69
C THR A 93 13.28 -2.58 10.75
N GLU A 94 14.31 -2.73 11.56
CA GLU A 94 14.58 -1.81 12.67
C GLU A 94 14.91 -0.38 12.18
N GLU A 95 15.73 -0.25 11.14
CA GLU A 95 16.04 1.07 10.55
C GLU A 95 14.82 1.70 9.85
N ILE A 96 13.97 0.87 9.23
CA ILE A 96 12.76 1.34 8.56
C ILE A 96 11.72 1.75 9.61
N GLU A 97 11.53 0.96 10.67
CA GLU A 97 10.64 1.24 11.80
C GLU A 97 11.05 2.54 12.49
N GLN A 98 12.33 2.73 12.82
CA GLN A 98 12.82 3.98 13.41
C GLN A 98 12.56 5.20 12.52
N LYS A 99 12.78 5.08 11.20
CA LYS A 99 12.46 6.15 10.24
C LYS A 99 10.96 6.41 10.13
N PHE A 100 10.14 5.38 10.29
CA PHE A 100 8.69 5.48 10.26
C PHE A 100 8.15 6.18 11.52
N ASP A 101 8.64 5.77 12.69
CA ASP A 101 8.27 6.36 13.98
C ASP A 101 8.69 7.83 14.07
N ALA A 102 9.89 8.16 13.58
CA ALA A 102 10.34 9.55 13.49
C ALA A 102 9.41 10.40 12.62
N LYS A 103 9.00 9.90 11.44
CA LYS A 103 8.06 10.59 10.55
C LYS A 103 6.66 10.74 11.15
N ILE A 104 6.18 9.73 11.88
CA ILE A 104 4.89 9.81 12.59
C ILE A 104 4.94 10.88 13.67
N GLY A 105 6.05 10.94 14.44
CA GLY A 105 6.28 11.98 15.44
C GLY A 105 6.25 13.39 14.84
N GLU A 106 7.02 13.60 13.77
CA GLU A 106 7.04 14.89 13.04
C GLU A 106 5.64 15.27 12.54
N GLN A 107 4.92 14.34 11.91
CA GLN A 107 3.55 14.58 11.44
C GLN A 107 2.59 14.91 12.58
N GLY A 108 2.73 14.26 13.74
CA GLY A 108 1.94 14.56 14.93
C GLY A 108 2.11 16.01 15.40
N THR A 109 3.34 16.52 15.39
CA THR A 109 3.62 17.93 15.74
C THR A 109 3.00 18.91 14.76
N ILE A 110 3.08 18.61 13.45
CA ILE A 110 2.48 19.43 12.39
C ILE A 110 0.96 19.47 12.56
N ILE A 111 0.33 18.31 12.78
CA ILE A 111 -1.12 18.22 12.98
C ILE A 111 -1.54 19.01 14.21
N SER A 112 -0.83 18.88 15.34
CA SER A 112 -1.13 19.63 16.56
C SER A 112 -1.08 21.14 16.32
N ASN A 113 -0.02 21.63 15.66
CA ASN A 113 0.14 23.04 15.33
C ASN A 113 -0.96 23.54 14.38
N LEU A 114 -1.36 22.74 13.39
CA LEU A 114 -2.44 23.09 12.46
C LEU A 114 -3.80 23.16 13.17
N VAL A 115 -4.09 22.21 14.08
CA VAL A 115 -5.31 22.21 14.88
C VAL A 115 -5.38 23.44 15.78
N GLU A 116 -4.27 23.82 16.41
CA GLU A 116 -4.22 25.01 17.26
C GLU A 116 -4.44 26.29 16.46
N ARG A 117 -3.79 26.43 15.29
CA ARG A 117 -4.01 27.58 14.41
C ARG A 117 -5.44 27.66 13.88
N ASN A 118 -6.06 26.52 13.55
CA ASN A 118 -7.46 26.49 13.13
C ASN A 118 -8.39 26.98 14.25
N LYS A 119 -8.18 26.54 15.50
CA LYS A 119 -8.94 27.05 16.65
C LYS A 119 -8.76 28.55 16.84
N GLU A 120 -7.55 29.06 16.68
CA GLU A 120 -7.30 30.51 16.79
C GLU A 120 -8.01 31.29 15.68
N LEU A 121 -7.98 30.79 14.44
CA LEU A 121 -8.66 31.38 13.30
C LEU A 121 -10.18 31.38 13.50
N GLU A 122 -10.76 30.27 13.93
CA GLU A 122 -12.19 30.18 14.28
C GLU A 122 -12.56 31.22 15.34
N ALA A 123 -11.77 31.36 16.41
CA ALA A 123 -12.00 32.37 17.44
C ALA A 123 -11.85 33.82 16.94
N ARG A 124 -11.03 34.05 15.90
CA ARG A 124 -10.93 35.36 15.24
C ARG A 124 -12.14 35.62 14.34
N PHE A 125 -12.58 34.61 13.59
CA PHE A 125 -13.80 34.68 12.79
C PHE A 125 -15.04 34.96 13.66
N ASP A 126 -15.18 34.31 14.81
CA ASP A 126 -16.28 34.55 15.75
C ASP A 126 -16.27 35.99 16.29
N ARG A 127 -15.08 36.54 16.56
CA ARG A 127 -14.93 37.94 17.00
C ARG A 127 -15.33 38.91 15.90
N LEU A 128 -14.90 38.66 14.66
CA LEU A 128 -15.27 39.46 13.50
C LEU A 128 -16.77 39.36 13.21
N ASP A 129 -17.37 38.18 13.25
CA ASP A 129 -18.81 37.99 13.02
C ASP A 129 -19.64 38.73 14.09
N LYS A 130 -19.22 38.66 15.36
CA LYS A 130 -19.84 39.46 16.43
C LYS A 130 -19.68 40.96 16.20
N PHE A 131 -18.51 41.41 15.73
CA PHE A 131 -18.26 42.81 15.40
C PHE A 131 -19.16 43.30 14.26
N VAL A 132 -19.20 42.55 13.15
CA VAL A 132 -20.04 42.84 11.98
C VAL A 132 -21.52 42.90 12.38
N LYS A 133 -22.01 41.91 13.15
CA LYS A 133 -23.39 41.89 13.63
C LYS A 133 -23.71 43.07 14.55
N LYS A 134 -22.78 43.50 15.39
CA LYS A 134 -23.00 44.59 16.34
C LYS A 134 -22.91 45.98 15.71
N TRP A 135 -22.04 46.18 14.73
CA TRP A 135 -21.66 47.52 14.26
C TRP A 135 -21.94 47.78 12.79
N ILE A 136 -22.23 46.77 11.99
CA ILE A 136 -22.47 46.96 10.55
C ILE A 136 -23.94 46.70 10.21
N LYS A 137 -24.52 45.63 10.75
CA LYS A 137 -25.95 45.33 10.53
C LYS A 137 -26.91 46.43 11.01
N PRO A 138 -26.78 46.98 12.24
CA PRO A 138 -27.70 48.04 12.66
C PRO A 138 -27.50 49.35 11.88
N THR A 139 -26.29 49.65 11.43
CA THR A 139 -25.98 50.90 10.69
C THR A 139 -26.60 50.92 9.29
N ILE A 140 -26.63 49.78 8.60
CA ILE A 140 -27.27 49.67 7.28
C ILE A 140 -28.80 49.83 7.38
N VAL A 141 -29.41 49.29 8.45
CA VAL A 141 -30.87 49.40 8.65
C VAL A 141 -31.28 50.82 9.07
N GLU A 142 -30.44 51.55 9.82
CA GLU A 142 -30.76 52.92 10.24
C GLU A 142 -30.56 53.96 9.12
N ASP A 143 -29.60 53.77 8.21
CA ASP A 143 -29.39 54.68 7.07
C ASP A 143 -30.44 54.45 5.96
N ASP A 144 -30.82 53.20 5.65
CA ASP A 144 -31.87 52.93 4.66
C ASP A 144 -33.27 53.44 5.09
N VAL A 145 -33.58 53.43 6.39
CA VAL A 145 -34.87 53.93 6.92
C VAL A 145 -34.93 55.47 6.92
N ARG A 146 -33.80 56.16 7.11
CA ARG A 146 -33.74 57.64 7.12
C ARG A 146 -33.80 58.29 5.75
N GLU A 147 -33.49 57.56 4.68
CA GLU A 147 -33.63 58.05 3.31
C GLU A 147 -35.07 57.92 2.78
N LEU A 148 -35.83 56.93 3.23
CA LEU A 148 -37.25 56.78 2.87
C LEU A 148 -38.13 57.87 3.50
N ASP A 149 -37.86 58.26 4.75
CA ASP A 149 -38.67 59.24 5.50
C ASP A 149 -38.44 60.72 5.08
N ARG A 150 -37.49 60.99 4.17
CA ARG A 150 -37.27 62.33 3.58
C ARG A 150 -37.87 62.49 2.18
N SER A 151 -38.56 61.46 1.69
CA SER A 151 -39.16 61.43 0.35
C SER A 151 -40.69 61.53 0.33
N GLU A 152 -41.34 61.76 1.48
CA GLU A 152 -42.73 62.20 1.61
C GLU A 152 -42.83 63.69 2.02
#